data_AF-A0A2V6SHC5-F1
#
_entry.id   AF-A0A2V6SHC5-F1
#
_cell.length_a   1.000
_cell.length_b   1.000
_cell.length_c   1.000
_cell.angle_alpha   90.00
_cell.angle_beta   90.00
_cell.angle_gamma   90.00
#
_symmetry.space_group_name_H-M   'P 1'
#
loop_
_entity.id
_entity.type
_entity.pdbx_description
1 polymer ?
#
loop_
_entity_poly.entity_id
_entity_poly.type
_entity_poly.pdbx_seq_one_letter_code
_entity_poly.pdbx_strand_id
1 'polypeptide(L)'
;MRVLASPRPLLHLLVAFVLLAAPAAAQDTPFRRVKLAYGISLEIPARWNVLPKETRQSLEATRETITRNAGIEKPAGKTEGLLAVNATPDPAGAMIRLNVTSPSEYTQDNLAATTAEGLQALRSELLAMFQRLEASSGPRILDVHTPRIEPVNDRLALVIP
;
A
#
# COMPACT_ATOMS: atom_id res chain seq x y z
N MET A 1 -49.18 56.37 22.54
CA MET A 1 -48.84 54.96 22.82
C MET A 1 -47.71 54.53 21.88
N ARG A 2 -46.49 54.29 22.39
CA ARG A 2 -45.39 53.67 21.63
C ARG A 2 -45.09 52.32 22.28
N VAL A 3 -45.33 51.24 21.56
CA VAL A 3 -45.06 49.86 21.99
C VAL A 3 -43.57 49.60 21.78
N LEU A 4 -42.81 49.44 22.87
CA LEU A 4 -41.42 48.99 22.83
C LEU A 4 -41.41 47.51 22.43
N ALA A 5 -41.13 47.25 21.15
CA ALA A 5 -40.91 45.91 20.65
C ALA A 5 -39.72 45.28 21.40
N SER A 6 -39.97 44.17 22.10
CA SER A 6 -38.97 43.47 22.90
C SER A 6 -37.90 42.85 21.98
N PRO A 7 -36.59 43.03 22.22
CA PRO A 7 -35.51 42.57 21.34
C PRO A 7 -35.26 41.05 21.36
N ARG A 8 -36.17 40.27 21.96
CA ARG A 8 -36.07 38.81 22.12
C ARG A 8 -35.92 38.03 20.81
N PRO A 9 -36.58 38.37 19.67
CA PRO A 9 -36.47 37.52 18.48
C PRO A 9 -35.09 37.61 17.81
N LEU A 10 -34.38 38.73 17.97
CA LEU A 10 -33.05 38.91 17.38
C LEU A 10 -31.99 38.06 18.08
N LEU A 11 -32.11 37.90 19.41
CA LEU A 11 -31.22 37.06 20.21
C LEU A 11 -31.37 35.58 19.84
N HIS A 12 -32.61 35.11 19.64
CA HIS A 12 -32.87 33.73 19.24
C HIS A 12 -32.33 33.42 17.83
N LEU A 13 -32.42 34.39 16.92
CA LEU A 13 -31.92 34.25 15.55
C LEU A 13 -30.38 34.22 15.51
N LEU A 14 -29.72 35.02 16.36
CA LEU A 14 -28.27 35.01 16.52
C LEU A 14 -27.76 33.69 17.11
N VAL A 15 -28.43 33.15 18.14
CA VAL A 15 -28.08 31.86 18.75
C VAL A 15 -28.24 30.70 17.77
N ALA A 16 -29.31 30.71 16.96
CA ALA A 16 -29.53 29.69 15.93
C ALA A 16 -28.43 29.73 14.85
N PHE A 17 -27.94 30.92 14.48
CA PHE A 17 -26.88 31.07 13.48
C PHE A 17 -25.51 30.60 14.00
N VAL A 18 -25.20 30.84 15.28
CA VAL A 18 -23.96 30.34 15.92
C VAL A 18 -23.95 28.82 16.04
N LEU A 19 -25.11 28.19 16.29
CA LEU A 19 -25.23 26.73 16.33
C LEU A 19 -25.08 26.06 14.95
N LEU A 20 -25.48 26.74 13.87
CA LEU A 20 -25.33 26.25 12.49
C LEU A 20 -23.93 26.52 11.91
N ALA A 21 -23.20 27.48 12.47
CA ALA A 21 -21.85 27.85 12.03
C ALA A 21 -20.74 27.06 12.71
N ALA A 22 -21.06 26.05 13.54
CA ALA A 22 -20.06 25.16 14.08
C ALA A 22 -19.34 24.46 12.90
N PRO A 23 -18.05 24.72 12.66
CA PRO A 23 -17.34 24.06 11.59
C PRO A 23 -17.38 22.57 11.89
N ALA A 24 -17.96 21.79 10.97
CA ALA A 24 -17.78 20.35 10.97
C ALA A 24 -16.27 20.13 10.85
N ALA A 25 -15.61 19.89 11.98
CA ALA A 25 -14.21 19.55 12.01
C ALA A 25 -14.06 18.26 11.20
N ALA A 26 -13.56 18.38 9.97
CA ALA A 26 -13.18 17.24 9.17
C ALA A 26 -12.20 16.44 10.03
N GLN A 27 -12.66 15.28 10.52
CA GLN A 27 -11.81 14.40 11.30
C GLN A 27 -10.62 14.04 10.41
N ASP A 28 -9.43 14.43 10.86
CA ASP A 28 -8.16 14.09 10.22
C ASP A 28 -8.02 12.56 10.34
N THR A 29 -8.53 11.81 9.36
CA THR A 29 -8.47 10.35 9.41
C THR A 29 -7.02 9.94 9.16
N PRO A 30 -6.44 9.05 9.98
CA PRO A 30 -5.04 8.64 9.83
C PRO A 30 -4.78 7.94 8.48
N PHE A 31 -5.84 7.38 7.89
CA PHE A 31 -5.81 6.69 6.60
C PHE A 31 -6.83 7.27 5.64
N ARG A 32 -6.56 7.13 4.35
CA ARG A 32 -7.49 7.39 3.25
C ARG A 32 -7.60 6.15 2.38
N ARG A 33 -8.81 5.90 1.87
CA ARG A 33 -9.07 4.76 1.00
C ARG A 33 -8.79 5.09 -0.46
N VAL A 34 -8.05 4.23 -1.14
CA VAL A 34 -7.80 4.28 -2.58
C VAL A 34 -8.52 3.09 -3.22
N LYS A 35 -9.24 3.35 -4.31
CA LYS A 35 -9.86 2.32 -5.16
C LYS A 35 -8.99 2.12 -6.40
N LEU A 36 -8.71 0.87 -6.72
CA LEU A 36 -7.82 0.46 -7.80
C LEU A 36 -8.58 -0.46 -8.77
N ALA A 37 -7.89 -0.88 -9.83
CA ALA A 37 -8.42 -1.87 -10.76
C ALA A 37 -8.75 -3.21 -10.06
N TYR A 38 -9.51 -4.06 -10.75
CA TYR A 38 -9.90 -5.40 -10.28
C TYR A 38 -10.68 -5.43 -8.96
N GLY A 39 -11.34 -4.32 -8.60
CA GLY A 39 -12.11 -4.20 -7.36
C GLY A 39 -11.26 -4.08 -6.09
N ILE A 40 -9.93 -3.88 -6.22
CA ILE A 40 -9.04 -3.74 -5.07
C ILE A 40 -9.27 -2.40 -4.39
N SER A 41 -9.35 -2.41 -3.06
CA SER A 41 -9.37 -1.21 -2.25
C SER A 41 -8.34 -1.31 -1.13
N LEU A 42 -7.57 -0.24 -0.93
CA LEU A 42 -6.50 -0.19 0.06
C LEU A 42 -6.61 1.10 0.88
N GLU A 43 -6.43 0.98 2.19
CA GLU A 43 -6.25 2.13 3.08
C GLU A 43 -4.77 2.45 3.19
N ILE A 44 -4.40 3.68 2.85
CA ILE A 44 -3.02 4.18 2.93
C ILE A 44 -2.97 5.39 3.87
N PRO A 45 -1.83 5.68 4.51
CA PRO A 45 -1.72 6.84 5.37
C PRO A 45 -2.10 8.13 4.64
N ALA A 46 -2.94 8.96 5.27
CA ALA A 46 -3.60 10.08 4.61
C ALA A 46 -2.65 11.17 4.09
N ARG A 47 -1.42 11.24 4.62
CA ARG A 47 -0.39 12.23 4.25
C ARG A 47 0.70 11.69 3.33
N TRP A 48 0.61 10.43 2.90
CA TRP A 48 1.57 9.85 1.97
C TRP A 48 1.30 10.27 0.53
N ASN A 49 2.33 10.32 -0.31
CA ASN A 49 2.24 10.81 -1.68
C ASN A 49 2.13 9.65 -2.67
N VAL A 50 1.06 9.63 -3.46
CA VAL A 50 0.94 8.66 -4.57
C VAL A 50 1.90 9.10 -5.67
N LEU A 51 2.73 8.16 -6.14
CA LEU A 51 3.73 8.46 -7.15
C LEU A 51 3.07 8.59 -8.54
N PRO A 52 3.48 9.60 -9.34
CA PRO A 52 2.98 9.77 -10.69
C PRO A 52 3.41 8.60 -11.57
N LYS A 53 2.73 8.42 -12.71
CA LYS A 53 2.91 7.26 -13.59
C LYS A 53 4.34 7.17 -14.11
N GLU A 54 4.95 8.29 -14.43
CA GLU A 54 6.31 8.42 -14.97
C GLU A 54 7.35 7.94 -13.96
N THR A 55 7.21 8.34 -12.69
CA THR A 55 8.06 7.83 -11.59
C THR A 55 7.90 6.33 -11.42
N ARG A 56 6.67 5.81 -11.50
CA ARG A 56 6.44 4.35 -11.42
C ARG A 56 7.06 3.58 -12.60
N GLN A 57 7.01 4.14 -13.80
CA GLN A 57 7.68 3.55 -14.98
C GLN A 57 9.20 3.56 -14.84
N SER A 58 9.77 4.64 -14.31
CA SER A 58 11.21 4.71 -14.01
C SER A 58 11.61 3.65 -12.98
N LEU A 59 10.86 3.51 -11.88
CA LEU A 59 11.10 2.45 -10.87
C LEU A 59 11.02 1.05 -11.46
N GLU A 60 10.10 0.82 -12.41
CA GLU A 60 9.96 -0.48 -13.07
C GLU A 60 11.13 -0.77 -14.02
N ALA A 61 11.58 0.22 -14.79
CA ALA A 61 12.76 0.10 -15.64
C ALA A 61 14.03 -0.15 -14.81
N THR A 62 14.18 0.54 -13.67
CA THR A 62 15.26 0.29 -12.71
C THR A 62 15.20 -1.13 -12.17
N ARG A 63 14.01 -1.60 -11.76
CA ARG A 63 13.81 -2.97 -11.28
C ARG A 63 14.21 -4.00 -12.34
N GLU A 64 13.75 -3.82 -13.57
CA GLU A 64 14.08 -4.72 -14.68
C GLU A 64 15.59 -4.76 -14.94
N THR A 65 16.26 -3.61 -14.88
CA THR A 65 17.72 -3.52 -15.04
C THR A 65 18.44 -4.28 -13.95
N ILE A 66 18.06 -4.09 -12.68
CA ILE A 66 18.67 -4.78 -11.53
C ILE A 66 18.43 -6.29 -11.63
N THR A 67 17.19 -6.73 -11.91
CA THR A 67 16.84 -8.15 -12.06
C THR A 67 17.63 -8.81 -13.20
N ARG A 68 17.77 -8.11 -14.35
CA ARG A 68 18.55 -8.60 -15.49
C ARG A 68 20.04 -8.72 -15.15
N ASN A 69 20.61 -7.71 -14.50
CA ASN A 69 22.02 -7.72 -14.08
C ASN A 69 22.31 -8.82 -13.05
N ALA A 70 21.33 -9.14 -12.20
CA ALA A 70 21.39 -10.21 -11.21
C ALA A 70 21.24 -11.63 -11.82
N GLY A 71 20.99 -11.74 -13.13
CA GLY A 71 20.72 -13.02 -13.79
C GLY A 71 19.49 -13.73 -13.21
N ILE A 72 18.49 -12.97 -12.75
CA ILE A 72 17.24 -13.51 -12.24
C ILE A 72 16.25 -13.56 -13.40
N GLU A 73 15.71 -14.74 -13.65
CA GLU A 73 14.67 -14.91 -14.65
C GLU A 73 13.41 -14.16 -14.24
N LYS A 74 12.73 -13.57 -15.23
CA LYS A 74 11.47 -12.89 -14.99
C LYS A 74 10.41 -13.94 -14.64
N PRO A 75 9.58 -13.71 -13.61
CA PRO A 75 8.49 -14.62 -13.31
C PRO A 75 7.56 -14.79 -14.50
N ALA A 76 6.96 -15.98 -14.61
CA ALA A 76 5.98 -16.25 -15.65
C ALA A 76 4.75 -15.34 -15.46
N GLY A 77 4.34 -14.67 -16.53
CA GLY A 77 3.12 -13.85 -16.55
C GLY A 77 3.36 -12.36 -16.75
N LYS A 78 2.26 -11.62 -16.76
CA LYS A 78 2.22 -10.17 -16.94
C LYS A 78 2.01 -9.51 -15.58
N THR A 79 3.01 -8.77 -15.11
CA THR A 79 2.91 -7.93 -13.92
C THR A 79 2.47 -6.50 -14.29
N GLU A 80 1.44 -6.00 -13.61
CA GLU A 80 0.93 -4.64 -13.73
C GLU A 80 1.07 -3.90 -12.38
N GLY A 81 1.74 -2.75 -12.37
CA GLY A 81 1.86 -1.90 -11.17
C GLY A 81 0.66 -0.97 -11.01
N LEU A 82 -0.18 -1.23 -10.01
CA LEU A 82 -1.41 -0.48 -9.77
C LEU A 82 -1.21 0.76 -8.90
N LEU A 83 -0.31 0.67 -7.91
CA LEU A 83 -0.10 1.74 -6.94
C LEU A 83 1.36 1.77 -6.49
N ALA A 84 1.89 2.98 -6.30
CA ALA A 84 3.09 3.20 -5.51
C ALA A 84 2.87 4.48 -4.68
N VAL A 85 3.19 4.42 -3.39
CA VAL A 85 2.98 5.53 -2.45
C VAL A 85 4.19 5.66 -1.55
N ASN A 86 4.71 6.88 -1.39
CA ASN A 86 5.84 7.17 -0.51
C ASN A 86 5.40 7.87 0.77
N ALA A 87 6.09 7.54 1.86
CA ALA A 87 6.01 8.28 3.11
C ALA A 87 6.47 9.74 2.95
N THR A 88 6.00 10.58 3.85
CA THR A 88 6.40 11.99 3.97
C THR A 88 7.03 12.25 5.35
N PRO A 89 7.97 13.22 5.47
CA PRO A 89 8.54 14.07 4.42
C PRO A 89 9.58 13.36 3.53
N ASP A 90 10.07 14.05 2.50
CA ASP A 90 11.16 13.59 1.63
C ASP A 90 12.53 13.82 2.31
N PRO A 91 13.51 12.89 2.22
CA PRO A 91 13.48 11.59 1.54
C PRO A 91 12.53 10.59 2.20
N ALA A 92 11.76 9.87 1.39
CA ALA A 92 10.80 8.89 1.88
C ALA A 92 11.46 7.73 2.63
N GLY A 93 11.11 7.56 3.91
CA GLY A 93 11.59 6.43 4.73
C GLY A 93 10.85 5.11 4.50
N ALA A 94 9.70 5.13 3.80
CA ALA A 94 8.91 3.95 3.51
C ALA A 94 8.10 4.12 2.21
N MET A 95 7.77 2.99 1.58
CA MET A 95 6.99 2.95 0.36
C MET A 95 6.03 1.75 0.37
N ILE A 96 4.81 1.95 -0.12
CA ILE A 96 3.86 0.87 -0.42
C ILE A 96 3.79 0.73 -1.94
N ARG A 97 3.94 -0.50 -2.45
CA ARG A 97 3.72 -0.82 -3.87
C ARG A 97 2.70 -1.94 -3.98
N LEU A 98 1.75 -1.79 -4.90
CA LEU A 98 0.83 -2.85 -5.28
C LEU A 98 1.03 -3.20 -6.74
N ASN A 99 1.33 -4.47 -7.00
CA ASN A 99 1.41 -5.04 -8.33
C ASN A 99 0.47 -6.25 -8.42
N VAL A 100 -0.04 -6.53 -9.62
CA VAL A 100 -0.84 -7.73 -9.92
C VAL A 100 -0.14 -8.51 -11.03
N THR A 101 0.10 -9.80 -10.83
CA THR A 101 0.68 -10.70 -11.83
C THR A 101 -0.37 -11.71 -12.29
N SER A 102 -0.52 -11.85 -13.61
CA SER A 102 -1.46 -12.79 -14.25
C SER A 102 -0.75 -13.64 -15.32
N PRO A 103 -0.87 -14.98 -15.29
CA PRO A 103 -1.51 -15.78 -14.23
C PRO A 103 -0.74 -15.69 -12.90
N SER A 104 -1.37 -16.09 -11.80
CA SER A 104 -0.70 -16.16 -10.51
C SER A 104 0.34 -17.28 -10.50
N GLU A 105 1.48 -17.03 -9.86
CA GLU A 105 2.55 -18.01 -9.66
C GLU A 105 2.16 -19.14 -8.70
N TYR A 106 1.20 -18.89 -7.80
CA TYR A 106 0.77 -19.84 -6.78
C TYR A 106 -0.76 -20.01 -6.79
N THR A 107 -1.21 -21.26 -6.93
CA THR A 107 -2.63 -21.63 -6.80
C THR A 107 -2.99 -21.85 -5.33
N GLN A 108 -4.29 -21.82 -5.00
CA GLN A 108 -4.73 -22.14 -3.64
C GLN A 108 -4.37 -23.57 -3.23
N ASP A 109 -4.41 -24.53 -4.16
CA ASP A 109 -4.00 -25.90 -3.90
C ASP A 109 -2.50 -26.00 -3.58
N ASN A 110 -1.65 -25.26 -4.31
CA ASN A 110 -0.21 -25.19 -4.04
C ASN A 110 0.05 -24.61 -2.64
N LEU A 111 -0.65 -23.52 -2.27
CA LEU A 111 -0.50 -22.89 -0.96
C LEU A 111 -1.01 -23.80 0.17
N ALA A 112 -2.11 -24.54 -0.05
CA ALA A 112 -2.65 -25.48 0.92
C ALA A 112 -1.75 -26.70 1.15
N ALA A 113 -1.05 -27.16 0.11
CA ALA A 113 -0.13 -28.30 0.17
C ALA A 113 1.27 -27.93 0.66
N THR A 114 1.54 -26.65 0.95
CA THR A 114 2.87 -26.18 1.35
C THR A 114 3.24 -26.68 2.75
N THR A 115 4.43 -27.28 2.89
CA THR A 115 4.96 -27.77 4.18
C THR A 115 5.96 -26.81 4.81
N ALA A 116 6.30 -27.03 6.09
CA ALA A 116 7.31 -26.24 6.79
C ALA A 116 8.70 -26.35 6.13
N GLU A 117 9.06 -27.53 5.65
CA GLU A 117 10.30 -27.77 4.90
C GLU A 117 10.29 -26.99 3.57
N GLY A 118 9.14 -26.96 2.88
CA GLY A 118 8.96 -26.16 1.67
C GLY A 118 9.16 -24.66 1.91
N LEU A 119 8.64 -24.13 3.02
CA LEU A 119 8.84 -22.73 3.39
C LEU A 119 10.30 -22.41 3.75
N GLN A 120 11.03 -23.35 4.35
CA GLN A 120 12.47 -23.19 4.63
C GLN A 120 13.32 -23.28 3.35
N ALA A 121 12.97 -24.15 2.41
CA ALA A 121 13.59 -24.19 1.10
C ALA A 121 13.37 -22.86 0.36
N LEU A 122 12.13 -22.36 0.34
CA LEU A 122 11.79 -21.07 -0.24
C LEU A 122 12.57 -19.92 0.42
N ARG A 123 12.73 -19.91 1.74
CA ARG A 123 13.57 -18.92 2.44
C ARG A 123 14.99 -18.90 1.90
N SER A 124 15.57 -20.08 1.69
CA SER A 124 16.95 -20.23 1.22
C SER A 124 17.09 -19.73 -0.23
N GLU A 125 16.11 -20.04 -1.08
CA GLU A 125 16.05 -19.53 -2.46
C GLU A 125 15.90 -18.01 -2.50
N LEU A 126 15.01 -17.45 -1.69
CA LEU A 126 14.81 -16.01 -1.58
C LEU A 126 16.08 -15.30 -1.10
N LEU A 127 16.77 -15.85 -0.10
CA LEU A 127 18.04 -15.30 0.38
C LEU A 127 19.10 -15.27 -0.73
N ALA A 128 19.26 -16.38 -1.47
CA ALA A 128 20.20 -16.45 -2.59
C ALA A 128 19.82 -15.47 -3.73
N MET A 129 18.52 -15.30 -3.99
CA MET A 129 18.02 -14.32 -4.95
C MET A 129 18.32 -12.88 -4.50
N PHE A 130 18.03 -12.54 -3.25
CA PHE A 130 18.29 -11.21 -2.72
C PHE A 130 19.80 -10.89 -2.71
N GLN A 131 20.67 -11.86 -2.41
CA GLN A 131 22.12 -11.66 -2.44
C GLN A 131 22.61 -11.30 -3.85
N ARG A 132 22.04 -11.92 -4.88
CA ARG A 132 22.32 -11.57 -6.29
C ARG A 132 21.81 -10.16 -6.64
N LEU A 133 20.66 -9.77 -6.11
CA LEU A 133 20.13 -8.41 -6.28
C LEU A 133 21.04 -7.38 -5.60
N GLU A 134 21.46 -7.61 -4.37
CA GLU A 134 22.38 -6.72 -3.63
C GLU A 134 23.70 -6.51 -4.39
N ALA A 135 24.29 -7.59 -4.93
CA ALA A 135 25.48 -7.51 -5.77
C ALA A 135 25.27 -6.74 -7.10
N SER A 136 24.02 -6.51 -7.50
CA SER A 136 23.61 -5.85 -8.74
C SER A 136 23.04 -4.45 -8.53
N SER A 137 23.50 -3.75 -7.48
CA SER A 137 23.00 -2.43 -7.05
C SER A 137 21.55 -2.44 -6.54
N GLY A 138 21.05 -3.61 -6.15
CA GLY A 138 19.77 -3.75 -5.46
C GLY A 138 19.84 -3.36 -3.98
N PRO A 139 18.71 -3.46 -3.26
CA PRO A 139 18.66 -3.17 -1.83
C PRO A 139 19.58 -4.09 -1.04
N ARG A 140 20.18 -3.54 0.03
CA ARG A 140 20.94 -4.33 1.00
C ARG A 140 19.99 -5.12 1.90
N ILE A 141 20.32 -6.39 2.12
CA ILE A 141 19.56 -7.25 3.02
C ILE A 141 20.04 -7.02 4.44
N LEU A 142 19.10 -6.77 5.36
CA LEU A 142 19.38 -6.70 6.80
C LEU A 142 19.05 -8.01 7.50
N ASP A 143 17.92 -8.61 7.14
CA ASP A 143 17.47 -9.91 7.64
C ASP A 143 16.51 -10.56 6.62
N VAL A 144 16.33 -11.88 6.71
CA VAL A 144 15.32 -12.65 5.95
C VAL A 144 14.63 -13.62 6.90
N HIS A 145 13.37 -13.32 7.17
CA HIS A 145 12.50 -14.14 7.99
C HIS A 145 11.89 -15.29 7.17
N THR A 146 11.43 -16.34 7.83
CA THR A 146 10.82 -17.50 7.16
C THR A 146 9.47 -17.10 6.55
N PRO A 147 9.23 -17.35 5.25
CA PRO A 147 7.92 -17.18 4.63
C PRO A 147 6.88 -18.05 5.33
N ARG A 148 5.62 -17.62 5.28
CA ARG A 148 4.51 -18.34 5.92
C ARG A 148 3.24 -18.24 5.12
N ILE A 149 2.33 -19.20 5.36
CA ILE A 149 0.99 -19.19 4.78
C ILE A 149 0.02 -18.61 5.81
N GLU A 150 -0.72 -17.57 5.43
CA GLU A 150 -1.74 -16.94 6.26
C GLU A 150 -3.08 -16.85 5.52
N PRO A 151 -4.22 -16.95 6.24
CA PRO A 151 -5.51 -16.63 5.68
C PRO A 151 -5.69 -15.12 5.57
N VAL A 152 -6.05 -14.64 4.38
CA VAL A 152 -6.41 -13.24 4.09
C VAL A 152 -7.69 -13.23 3.29
N ASN A 153 -8.77 -12.68 3.85
CA ASN A 153 -10.10 -12.64 3.23
C ASN A 153 -10.55 -14.02 2.71
N ASP A 154 -10.51 -15.03 3.57
CA ASP A 154 -10.90 -16.43 3.29
C ASP A 154 -10.08 -17.11 2.16
N ARG A 155 -8.89 -16.60 1.85
CA ARG A 155 -7.94 -17.22 0.93
C ARG A 155 -6.57 -17.37 1.56
N LEU A 156 -5.83 -18.39 1.14
CA LEU A 156 -4.45 -18.58 1.55
C LEU A 156 -3.55 -17.59 0.79
N ALA A 157 -2.64 -16.95 1.53
CA ALA A 157 -1.63 -16.06 1.02
C ALA A 157 -0.24 -16.48 1.49
N LEU A 158 0.73 -16.46 0.59
CA LEU A 158 2.14 -16.55 0.93
C LEU A 158 2.64 -15.17 1.37
N VAL A 159 3.09 -15.07 2.61
CA VAL A 159 3.64 -13.85 3.20
C VAL A 159 5.15 -13.98 3.29
N ILE A 160 5.86 -13.05 2.65
CA ILE A 160 7.33 -12.91 2.71
C ILE A 160 7.63 -11.67 3.58
N PRO A 161 7.89 -11.85 4.88
CA PRO A 161 8.18 -10.77 5.83
C PRO A 161 9.58 -10.16 5.69
#